data_AF-A0A355GK09-F1
#
_entry.id   AF-A0A355GK09-F1
#
_cell.length_a   1.000
_cell.length_b   1.000
_cell.length_c   1.000
_cell.angle_alpha   90.00
_cell.angle_beta   90.00
_cell.angle_gamma   90.00
#
_symmetry.space_group_name_H-M   'P 1'
#
loop_
_entity.id
_entity.type
_entity.pdbx_description
1 polymer ?
#
loop_
_entity_poly.entity_id
_entity_poly.type
_entity_poly.pdbx_seq_one_letter_code
_entity_poly.pdbx_strand_id
1 'polypeptide(L)'
;RSHWYSGFAGSGFRFELPWQTTPRNSELTLVVRMTSPDGRTFNTTSSLKIAQLENTTPVRQAVSRSQLTPAEPARISFDDKPAIIQQQSATVSAEVENPFEETRESQPAAPSPFQDAAESPFRVITDE
;
A
#
# COMPACT_ATOMS: atom_id res chain seq x y z
N ARG A 1 4.34 12.73 -25.03
CA ARG A 1 3.84 12.99 -23.64
C ARG A 1 2.62 12.14 -23.28
N SER A 2 2.06 11.34 -24.20
CA SER A 2 0.83 10.55 -24.03
C SER A 2 0.89 9.39 -23.04
N HIS A 3 2.08 8.92 -22.67
CA HIS A 3 2.25 7.76 -21.76
C HIS A 3 2.40 8.15 -20.28
N TRP A 4 2.45 9.45 -19.97
CA TRP A 4 2.51 9.90 -18.58
C TRP A 4 1.09 9.94 -18.00
N TYR A 5 0.84 9.08 -17.02
CA TYR A 5 -0.39 9.06 -16.25
C TYR A 5 -0.17 9.77 -14.91
N SER A 6 -1.11 10.60 -14.50
CA SER A 6 -1.12 11.26 -13.19
C SER A 6 -2.52 11.14 -12.60
N GLY A 7 -2.68 10.37 -11.53
CA GLY A 7 -3.96 10.13 -10.88
C GLY A 7 -3.84 9.91 -9.37
N PHE A 8 -4.94 9.54 -8.73
CA PHE A 8 -5.03 9.38 -7.27
C PHE A 8 -3.99 8.42 -6.68
N ALA A 9 -3.68 7.33 -7.40
CA ALA A 9 -2.71 6.32 -6.98
C ALA A 9 -1.24 6.71 -7.27
N GLY A 10 -1.00 7.89 -7.85
CA GLY A 10 0.34 8.39 -8.18
C GLY A 10 0.50 8.79 -9.64
N SER A 11 1.73 9.17 -9.98
CA SER A 11 2.12 9.56 -11.34
C SER A 11 3.22 8.65 -11.88
N GLY A 12 3.12 8.23 -13.14
CA GLY A 12 4.10 7.36 -13.77
C GLY A 12 3.81 7.06 -15.23
N PHE A 13 4.67 6.25 -15.85
CA PHE A 13 4.48 5.81 -17.23
C PHE A 13 3.51 4.63 -17.29
N ARG A 14 2.49 4.75 -18.14
CA ARG A 14 1.57 3.66 -18.48
C ARG A 14 1.75 3.26 -19.94
N PHE A 15 1.93 1.98 -20.15
CA PHE A 15 2.05 1.37 -21.48
C PHE A 15 1.33 0.02 -21.46
N GLU A 16 0.87 -0.39 -22.64
CA GLU A 16 0.31 -1.72 -22.87
C GLU A 16 1.35 -2.53 -23.63
N LEU A 17 1.58 -3.77 -23.19
CA LEU A 17 2.49 -4.69 -23.86
C LEU A 17 1.70 -5.58 -24.83
N PRO A 18 1.83 -5.40 -26.15
CA PRO A 18 1.19 -6.28 -27.11
C PRO A 18 1.94 -7.61 -27.15
N TRP A 19 1.49 -8.57 -26.34
CA TRP A 19 2.03 -9.93 -26.36
C TRP A 19 1.79 -10.57 -27.72
N GLN A 20 2.87 -10.92 -28.44
CA GLN A 20 2.75 -11.77 -29.64
C GLN A 20 2.38 -13.21 -29.27
N THR A 21 2.95 -13.68 -28.17
CA THR A 21 2.71 -14.99 -27.56
C THR A 21 2.66 -14.81 -26.06
N THR A 22 1.69 -15.42 -25.37
CA THR A 22 1.60 -15.37 -23.92
C THR A 22 2.89 -15.93 -23.31
N PRO A 23 3.60 -15.17 -22.46
CA PRO A 23 4.82 -15.63 -21.82
C PRO A 23 4.54 -16.88 -20.96
N ARG A 24 5.37 -17.91 -21.16
CA ARG A 24 5.31 -19.17 -20.38
C ARG A 24 5.80 -19.01 -18.94
N ASN A 25 6.61 -17.99 -18.67
CA ASN A 25 7.10 -17.69 -17.33
C ASN A 25 6.27 -16.54 -16.73
N SER A 26 5.97 -16.62 -15.44
CA SER A 26 5.30 -15.58 -14.67
C SER A 26 6.23 -14.45 -14.24
N GLU A 27 7.55 -14.58 -14.44
CA GLU A 27 8.54 -13.55 -14.13
C GLU A 27 9.05 -12.86 -15.40
N LEU A 28 9.04 -11.52 -15.37
CA LEU A 28 9.54 -10.66 -16.43
C LEU A 28 10.54 -9.64 -15.88
N THR A 29 11.50 -9.25 -16.69
CA THR A 29 12.41 -8.15 -16.35
C THR A 29 12.08 -6.92 -17.19
N LEU A 30 11.62 -5.86 -16.53
CA LEU A 30 11.47 -4.55 -17.14
C LEU A 30 12.83 -3.86 -17.18
N VAL A 31 13.29 -3.49 -18.38
CA VAL A 31 14.51 -2.71 -18.57
C VAL A 31 14.10 -1.30 -18.99
N VAL A 32 14.46 -0.30 -18.20
CA VAL A 32 14.21 1.11 -18.50
C VAL A 32 15.53 1.76 -18.87
N ARG A 33 15.56 2.39 -20.03
CA ARG A 33 16.69 3.18 -20.52
C ARG A 33 16.26 4.63 -20.66
N MET A 34 16.95 5.53 -19.97
CA MET A 34 16.78 6.97 -20.08
C MET A 34 18.05 7.58 -20.66
N THR A 35 17.91 8.44 -21.65
CA THR A 35 19.02 9.26 -22.16
C THR A 35 18.75 10.71 -21.78
N SER A 36 19.65 11.31 -21.01
CA SER A 36 19.55 12.71 -20.60
C SER A 36 20.01 13.65 -21.73
N PRO A 37 19.62 14.94 -21.68
CA PRO A 37 19.97 15.91 -22.73
C PRO A 37 21.47 16.13 -22.92
N ASP A 38 22.27 15.86 -21.88
CA ASP A 38 23.74 15.91 -21.90
C ASP A 38 24.39 14.64 -22.50
N GLY A 39 23.59 13.69 -22.99
CA GLY A 39 24.05 12.47 -23.66
C GLY A 39 24.34 11.29 -22.73
N ARG A 40 24.17 11.42 -21.41
CA ARG A 40 24.35 10.29 -20.49
C ARG A 40 23.19 9.30 -20.61
N THR A 41 23.48 8.02 -20.39
CA THR A 41 22.48 6.95 -20.40
C THR A 41 22.36 6.33 -19.01
N PHE A 42 21.14 6.25 -18.51
CA PHE A 42 20.79 5.60 -17.25
C PHE A 42 19.96 4.37 -17.55
N ASN A 43 20.35 3.24 -16.97
CA ASN A 43 19.63 1.99 -17.09
C ASN A 43 19.17 1.55 -15.70
N THR A 44 17.92 1.11 -15.60
CA THR A 44 17.41 0.44 -14.40
C THR A 44 16.62 -0.79 -14.81
N THR A 45 16.63 -1.79 -13.94
CA THR A 45 15.90 -3.04 -14.15
C THR A 45 14.96 -3.30 -12.98
N SER A 46 13.80 -3.88 -13.26
CA SER A 46 12.83 -4.25 -12.24
C SER A 46 12.18 -5.57 -12.61
N SER A 47 12.12 -6.50 -11.65
CA SER A 47 11.40 -7.76 -11.81
C SER A 47 9.91 -7.55 -11.62
N LEU A 48 9.12 -8.01 -12.59
CA LEU A 48 7.67 -7.96 -12.60
C LEU A 48 7.11 -9.39 -12.56
N LYS A 49 6.09 -9.60 -11.73
CA LYS A 49 5.30 -10.83 -11.74
C LYS A 49 4.02 -10.61 -12.55
N ILE A 50 3.74 -11.50 -13.48
CA ILE A 50 2.50 -11.50 -14.28
C ILE A 50 1.60 -12.66 -13.87
N ALA A 51 0.29 -12.41 -13.89
CA ALA A 51 -0.70 -13.46 -13.72
C ALA A 51 -0.80 -14.27 -15.02
N GLN A 52 -0.65 -15.58 -14.91
CA GLN A 52 -0.91 -16.48 -16.03
C GLN A 52 -2.40 -16.82 -16.03
N LEU A 53 -3.08 -16.51 -17.15
CA LEU A 53 -4.45 -16.92 -17.34
C LEU A 53 -4.45 -18.40 -17.76
N GLU A 54 -4.33 -19.29 -16.77
CA GLU A 54 -4.59 -20.71 -17.01
C GLU A 54 -6.08 -20.86 -17.32
N ASN A 55 -6.41 -21.05 -18.60
CA ASN A 55 -7.76 -21.33 -19.08
C ASN A 55 -8.23 -22.70 -18.53
N THR A 56 -8.57 -22.80 -17.25
CA THR A 56 -9.05 -24.07 -16.66
C THR A 56 -10.16 -23.88 -15.63
N THR A 57 -10.97 -22.83 -15.76
CA THR A 57 -12.28 -22.85 -15.10
C THR A 57 -13.35 -22.35 -16.05
N PRO A 58 -14.24 -23.22 -16.56
CA PRO A 58 -15.46 -22.73 -17.18
C PRO A 58 -16.18 -21.93 -16.09
N VAL A 59 -16.32 -20.63 -16.32
CA VAL A 59 -17.21 -19.78 -15.54
C VAL A 59 -18.58 -20.44 -15.65
N ARG A 60 -18.97 -21.23 -14.64
CA ARG A 60 -20.35 -21.68 -14.48
C ARG A 60 -21.15 -20.42 -14.17
N GLN A 61 -21.59 -19.72 -15.22
CA GLN A 61 -22.64 -18.72 -15.10
C GLN A 61 -23.92 -19.46 -14.70
N ALA A 62 -24.11 -19.62 -13.41
CA ALA A 62 -25.34 -20.11 -12.83
C ALA A 62 -25.74 -19.17 -11.70
N VAL A 63 -26.29 -18.01 -12.05
CA VAL A 63 -27.35 -17.37 -11.27
C VAL A 63 -28.35 -16.77 -12.25
N SER A 64 -29.37 -17.55 -12.60
CA SER A 64 -30.59 -17.01 -13.18
C SER A 64 -31.15 -15.99 -12.18
N ARG A 65 -31.19 -14.72 -12.58
CA ARG A 65 -31.76 -13.62 -11.81
C ARG A 65 -33.29 -13.77 -11.83
N SER A 66 -33.80 -14.80 -11.15
CA SER A 66 -35.23 -14.92 -10.88
C SER A 66 -35.66 -13.63 -10.17
N GLN A 67 -36.68 -13.02 -10.75
CA GLN A 67 -37.16 -11.67 -10.48
C GLN A 67 -37.26 -11.41 -8.97
N LEU A 68 -36.46 -10.49 -8.46
CA LEU A 68 -36.71 -9.90 -7.15
C LEU A 68 -37.96 -9.04 -7.29
N THR A 69 -39.08 -9.50 -6.76
CA THR A 69 -40.27 -8.67 -6.59
C THR A 69 -39.88 -7.48 -5.70
N PRO A 70 -40.28 -6.25 -6.04
CA PRO A 70 -40.08 -5.11 -5.15
C PRO A 70 -40.76 -5.39 -3.81
N ALA A 71 -39.97 -5.58 -2.75
CA ALA A 71 -40.49 -5.60 -1.40
C ALA A 71 -41.00 -4.18 -1.08
N GLU A 72 -42.22 -4.09 -0.58
CA GLU A 72 -42.85 -2.83 -0.18
C GLU A 72 -41.96 -2.11 0.85
N PRO A 73 -41.70 -0.79 0.68
CA PRO A 73 -40.86 -0.07 1.62
C PRO A 73 -41.48 -0.06 3.01
N ALA A 74 -40.70 -0.49 4.01
CA ALA A 74 -41.10 -0.45 5.40
C ALA A 74 -41.47 0.99 5.79
N ARG A 75 -42.75 1.22 6.11
CA ARG A 75 -43.21 2.49 6.67
C ARG A 75 -42.76 2.54 8.13
N ILE A 76 -41.71 3.31 8.38
CA ILE A 76 -41.30 3.73 9.72
C ILE A 76 -42.35 4.71 10.27
N SER A 77 -43.19 4.21 11.17
CA SER A 77 -44.00 5.07 12.05
C SER A 77 -43.14 5.52 13.21
N PHE A 78 -42.90 6.82 13.32
CA PHE A 78 -42.28 7.40 14.50
C PHE A 78 -43.38 7.58 15.56
N ASP A 79 -43.46 6.64 16.49
CA ASP A 79 -44.23 6.84 17.72
C ASP A 79 -43.47 7.87 18.57
N ASP A 80 -44.12 8.99 18.87
CA ASP A 80 -43.55 10.16 19.56
C ASP A 80 -43.43 9.90 21.06
N LYS A 81 -42.66 8.86 21.41
CA LYS A 81 -42.41 8.48 22.80
C LYS A 81 -40.94 8.75 23.10
N PRO A 82 -40.61 9.74 23.94
CA PRO A 82 -39.23 10.07 24.22
C PRO A 82 -38.53 8.87 24.86
N ALA A 83 -37.50 8.36 24.19
CA ALA A 83 -36.64 7.31 24.71
C ALA A 83 -35.89 7.86 25.93
N ILE A 84 -36.22 7.32 27.11
CA ILE A 84 -35.38 7.49 28.30
C ILE A 84 -34.10 6.70 28.03
N ILE A 85 -33.01 7.41 27.78
CA ILE A 85 -31.67 6.83 27.64
C ILE A 85 -31.28 6.29 29.02
N GLN A 86 -31.41 4.98 29.22
CA GLN A 86 -30.72 4.31 30.32
C GLN A 86 -29.24 4.27 29.96
N GLN A 87 -28.45 5.17 30.57
CA GLN A 87 -27.00 5.06 30.64
C GLN A 87 -26.66 3.73 31.32
N GLN A 88 -26.44 2.70 30.51
CA GLN A 88 -25.70 1.54 30.96
C GLN A 88 -24.23 1.94 30.95
N SER A 89 -23.74 2.32 32.13
CA SER A 89 -22.32 2.40 32.40
C SER A 89 -21.75 1.00 32.17
N ALA A 90 -21.17 0.79 31.00
CA ALA A 90 -20.33 -0.38 30.77
C ALA A 90 -19.12 -0.22 31.69
N THR A 91 -19.12 -0.98 32.78
CA THR A 91 -17.94 -1.28 33.57
C THR A 91 -16.97 -1.99 32.62
N VAL A 92 -16.07 -1.22 32.00
CA VAL A 92 -14.91 -1.79 31.31
C VAL A 92 -14.02 -2.33 32.42
N SER A 93 -14.08 -3.65 32.61
CA SER A 93 -13.06 -4.40 33.35
C SER A 93 -11.70 -4.02 32.75
N ALA A 94 -10.97 -3.19 33.48
CA ALA A 94 -9.60 -2.82 33.19
C ALA A 94 -8.70 -4.02 33.51
N GLU A 95 -8.69 -4.98 32.60
CA GLU A 95 -7.65 -6.01 32.53
C GLU A 95 -7.42 -6.35 31.06
N VAL A 96 -6.91 -5.35 30.33
CA VAL A 96 -6.18 -5.59 29.09
C VAL A 96 -4.81 -5.01 29.32
N GLU A 97 -3.93 -5.90 29.77
CA GLU A 97 -2.50 -5.83 29.62
C GLU A 97 -2.16 -5.19 28.27
N ASN A 98 -1.48 -4.04 28.30
CA ASN A 98 -1.01 -3.39 27.08
C ASN A 98 -0.01 -4.32 26.39
N PRO A 99 -0.23 -4.76 25.14
CA PRO A 99 0.71 -5.62 24.43
C PRO A 99 1.99 -4.88 23.98
N PHE A 100 2.18 -3.63 24.42
CA PHE A 100 3.32 -2.76 24.15
C PHE A 100 4.11 -2.42 25.43
N GLU A 101 4.07 -3.29 26.45
CA GLU A 101 5.11 -3.28 27.50
C GLU A 101 6.44 -3.69 26.84
N GLU A 102 7.15 -2.67 26.34
CA GLU A 102 8.54 -2.72 25.93
C GLU A 102 9.37 -3.16 27.15
N THR A 103 9.79 -4.42 27.16
CA THR A 103 10.83 -4.90 28.07
C THR A 103 12.06 -4.03 27.84
N ARG A 104 12.23 -3.00 28.66
CA ARG A 104 13.51 -2.31 28.82
C ARG A 104 14.45 -3.26 29.53
N GLU A 105 14.96 -4.21 28.75
CA GLU A 105 16.11 -4.99 29.12
C GLU A 105 17.26 -4.00 29.34
N SER A 106 17.69 -3.88 30.60
CA SER A 106 18.78 -3.04 31.04
C SER A 106 20.06 -3.44 30.30
N GLN A 107 20.27 -2.84 29.14
CA GLN A 107 21.49 -2.98 28.36
C GLN A 107 22.62 -2.28 29.13
N PRO A 108 23.71 -2.98 29.51
CA PRO A 108 24.87 -2.31 30.06
C PRO A 108 25.40 -1.34 29.02
N ALA A 109 25.60 -0.08 29.42
CA ALA A 109 26.05 1.00 28.56
C ALA A 109 27.31 0.58 27.79
N ALA A 110 27.15 0.27 26.50
CA ALA A 110 28.28 0.19 25.59
C ALA A 110 28.82 1.62 25.41
N PRO A 111 30.15 1.84 25.46
CA PRO A 111 30.70 3.14 25.13
C PRO A 111 30.29 3.51 23.71
N SER A 112 29.75 4.72 23.57
CA SER A 112 29.29 5.26 22.29
C SER A 112 30.42 5.23 21.25
N PRO A 113 30.19 4.77 20.01
CA PRO A 113 31.21 4.71 18.97
C PRO A 113 31.54 6.08 18.33
N PHE A 114 31.10 7.18 18.95
CA PHE A 114 31.23 8.54 18.41
C PHE A 114 32.18 9.42 19.24
N GLN A 115 33.20 8.82 19.87
CA GLN A 115 34.20 9.55 20.65
C GLN A 115 35.53 9.78 19.91
N ASP A 116 35.58 9.65 18.59
CA ASP A 116 36.68 10.19 17.80
C ASP A 116 36.30 11.56 17.25
N ALA A 117 36.51 12.59 18.08
CA ALA A 117 36.51 14.00 17.67
C ALA A 117 37.78 14.37 16.89
N ALA A 118 38.24 13.48 16.00
CA ALA A 118 39.33 13.73 15.09
C ALA A 118 38.82 13.44 13.68
N GLU A 119 38.83 14.46 12.82
CA GLU A 119 38.55 14.40 11.38
C GLU A 119 37.08 14.57 10.97
N SER A 120 36.58 15.80 11.14
CA SER A 120 35.39 16.27 10.44
C SER A 120 35.70 16.43 8.93
N PRO A 121 34.92 15.85 8.00
CA PRO A 121 35.19 15.92 6.55
C PRO A 121 34.78 17.25 5.92
N PHE A 122 34.22 18.18 6.68
CA PHE A 122 33.80 19.49 6.20
C PHE A 122 34.94 20.50 6.38
N ARG A 123 35.46 21.02 5.26
CA ARG A 123 36.38 22.16 5.30
C ARG A 123 35.60 23.41 5.74
N VAL A 124 35.99 23.98 6.86
CA VAL A 124 35.55 25.31 7.28
C VAL A 124 36.17 26.32 6.32
N ILE A 125 35.34 27.08 5.60
CA ILE A 125 35.79 28.22 4.80
C ILE A 125 35.82 29.41 5.76
N THR A 126 37.01 29.90 6.10
CA THR A 126 37.20 31.20 6.75
C THR A 126 37.37 32.26 5.66
N ASP A 127 36.56 33.30 5.75
CA ASP A 127 36.60 34.51 4.91
C ASP A 127 37.64 35.46 5.54
N GLU A 128 38.71 35.78 4.79
CA GLU A 128 39.58 36.96 4.99
C GLU A 128 39.72 37.69 3.65
#